data_AF-A0A2K0WP34-F1
#
_entry.id   AF-A0A2K0WP34-F1
#
_cell.length_a   1.000
_cell.length_b   1.000
_cell.length_c   1.000
_cell.angle_alpha   90.00
_cell.angle_beta   90.00
_cell.angle_gamma   90.00
#
_symmetry.space_group_name_H-M   'P 1'
#
loop_
_entity.id
_entity.type
_entity.pdbx_description
1 polymer ?
#
loop_
_entity_poly.entity_id
_entity_poly.type
_entity_poly.pdbx_seq_one_letter_code
_entity_poly.pdbx_strand_id
1 'polypeptide(L)'
;MRAFRPNAPPTNARAWGMAVDAAGDILAPHLLDEGQMRTASEVLLKMRVHRAVLRGTGFYEALRSTDARRNGCLPQIGYTLHHDPYLIQCILEEAKDIDRNRFREYLKCRAFNIGIVIGEPGSGKTALGAAAALAMEAQFGQILCSGPTHASIDQFASRLDTRGRAVAARYNTILPAGHPDRRRHHLAVDWAQNMDEFFPGTHWKMHLSLAYWTLAVFRSNAVPALDADCKPFLRTIQNALDNQAIVLPLRQVARGDISWAQYTATPNAIPIIERVMCMIMRQADFLCVHPTDAEISPVPTWKSLFARGLVVDDAGRMNRADFYGLWGNTLLPVFLVGDPNEKPAVLTVDETDADGKLYNRFAADGAVSPLKYLMATGIPVFRL
;
A
#
# COMPACT_ATOMS: atom_id res chain seq x y z
N MET A 1 4.91 16.54 10.19
CA MET A 1 5.72 15.44 10.75
C MET A 1 5.45 15.15 12.25
N ARG A 2 4.21 14.80 12.65
CA ARG A 2 3.95 14.37 14.03
C ARG A 2 4.53 12.97 14.32
N ALA A 3 4.57 12.10 13.31
CA ALA A 3 5.05 10.72 13.40
C ALA A 3 6.56 10.59 13.72
N PHE A 4 7.38 11.62 13.54
CA PHE A 4 8.84 11.53 13.77
C PHE A 4 9.32 12.26 15.02
N ARG A 5 8.39 12.74 15.85
CA ARG A 5 8.75 13.27 17.18
C ARG A 5 9.40 12.15 18.02
N PRO A 6 10.34 12.48 18.93
CA PRO A 6 11.00 11.47 19.76
C PRO A 6 10.04 10.51 20.46
N ASN A 7 8.91 11.04 20.94
CA ASN A 7 7.87 10.30 21.67
C ASN A 7 6.65 9.92 20.81
N ALA A 8 6.77 9.99 19.47
CA ALA A 8 5.67 9.61 18.59
C ALA A 8 5.39 8.09 18.70
N PRO A 9 4.11 7.68 18.81
CA PRO A 9 3.76 6.26 18.79
C PRO A 9 3.97 5.65 17.39
N PRO A 10 4.13 4.32 17.30
CA PRO A 10 4.12 3.58 16.05
C PRO A 10 2.91 3.91 15.17
N THR A 11 3.13 4.21 13.88
CA THR A 11 2.06 4.54 12.91
C THR A 11 1.22 3.35 12.42
N ASN A 12 1.63 2.12 12.73
CA ASN A 12 1.05 0.88 12.22
C ASN A 12 1.36 -0.27 13.20
N ALA A 13 0.98 -0.07 14.46
CA ALA A 13 1.29 -0.96 15.58
C ALA A 13 0.76 -2.38 15.33
N ARG A 14 -0.50 -2.51 14.88
CA ARG A 14 -1.12 -3.81 14.57
C ARG A 14 -0.45 -4.51 13.40
N ALA A 15 0.08 -3.76 12.43
CA ALA A 15 0.86 -4.27 11.30
C ALA A 15 2.14 -5.01 11.75
N TRP A 16 2.65 -4.66 12.92
CA TRP A 16 3.81 -5.30 13.53
C TRP A 16 3.46 -6.23 14.69
N GLY A 17 2.19 -6.62 14.82
CA GLY A 17 1.74 -7.55 15.86
C GLY A 17 1.71 -6.94 17.27
N MET A 18 1.82 -5.62 17.41
CA MET A 18 1.65 -4.98 18.71
C MET A 18 0.20 -5.12 19.17
N ALA A 19 0.03 -5.28 20.48
CA ALA A 19 -1.29 -5.33 21.09
C ALA A 19 -1.95 -3.96 21.02
N VAL A 20 -3.13 -3.93 20.40
CA VAL A 20 -3.96 -2.74 20.25
C VAL A 20 -5.38 -3.03 20.74
N ASP A 21 -6.09 -2.01 21.19
CA ASP A 21 -7.49 -2.11 21.55
C ASP A 21 -8.42 -2.15 20.31
N ALA A 22 -9.73 -2.10 20.55
CA ALA A 22 -10.74 -2.12 19.49
C ALA A 22 -10.71 -0.88 18.58
N ALA A 23 -10.23 0.26 19.09
CA ALA A 23 -10.05 1.49 18.33
C ALA A 23 -8.73 1.50 17.53
N GLY A 24 -7.80 0.60 17.87
CA GLY A 24 -6.48 0.50 17.25
C GLY A 24 -5.39 1.24 18.04
N ASP A 25 -5.69 1.70 19.26
CA ASP A 25 -4.74 2.34 20.15
C ASP A 25 -3.86 1.30 20.85
N ILE A 26 -2.59 1.63 21.05
CA ILE A 26 -1.59 0.71 21.63
C ILE A 26 -1.89 0.50 23.11
N LEU A 27 -1.96 -0.77 23.54
CA LEU A 27 -2.17 -1.10 24.94
C LEU A 27 -1.01 -0.62 25.82
N ALA A 28 -1.34 -0.17 27.04
CA ALA A 28 -0.34 0.30 27.99
C ALA A 28 0.61 -0.84 28.42
N PRO A 29 1.90 -0.56 28.72
CA PRO A 29 2.89 -1.59 29.00
C PRO A 29 2.52 -2.59 30.12
N HIS A 30 1.81 -2.14 31.16
CA HIS A 30 1.38 -2.98 32.26
C HIS A 30 0.25 -3.96 31.90
N LEU A 31 -0.37 -3.80 30.73
CA LEU A 31 -1.40 -4.68 30.18
C LEU A 31 -0.81 -5.72 29.21
N LEU A 32 0.50 -5.66 28.93
CA LEU A 32 1.16 -6.52 27.95
C LEU A 32 1.68 -7.80 28.60
N ASP A 33 1.45 -8.93 27.94
CA ASP A 33 2.16 -10.16 28.25
C ASP A 33 3.63 -10.13 27.77
N GLU A 34 4.43 -11.14 28.14
CA GLU A 34 5.84 -11.21 27.78
C GLU A 34 6.10 -11.26 26.26
N GLY A 35 5.24 -11.91 25.48
CA GLY A 35 5.33 -11.94 24.02
C GLY A 35 5.03 -10.57 23.39
N GLN A 36 4.02 -9.89 23.91
CA GLN A 36 3.63 -8.55 23.50
C GLN A 36 4.70 -7.51 23.87
N MET A 37 5.33 -7.63 25.05
CA MET A 37 6.46 -6.78 25.44
C MET A 37 7.68 -6.96 24.52
N ARG A 38 7.99 -8.19 24.12
CA ARG A 38 9.06 -8.46 23.14
C ARG A 38 8.76 -7.83 21.78
N THR A 39 7.53 -7.97 21.31
CA THR A 39 7.07 -7.38 20.05
C THR A 39 7.16 -5.85 20.08
N ALA A 40 6.68 -5.23 21.17
CA ALA A 40 6.78 -3.78 21.36
C ALA A 40 8.24 -3.31 21.35
N SER A 41 9.15 -4.03 22.00
CA SER A 41 10.59 -3.73 22.02
C SER A 41 11.21 -3.80 20.62
N GLU A 42 10.83 -4.79 19.80
CA GLU A 42 11.29 -4.92 18.42
C GLU A 42 10.82 -3.73 17.55
N VAL A 43 9.55 -3.33 17.69
CA VAL A 43 9.03 -2.17 16.96
C VAL A 43 9.73 -0.89 17.35
N LEU A 44 9.97 -0.67 18.65
CA LEU A 44 10.71 0.51 19.13
C LEU A 44 12.15 0.55 18.58
N LEU A 45 12.81 -0.62 18.48
CA LEU A 45 14.12 -0.72 17.82
C LEU A 45 14.03 -0.31 16.34
N LYS A 46 13.06 -0.84 15.59
CA LYS A 46 12.84 -0.47 14.19
C LYS A 46 12.60 1.02 14.03
N MET A 47 11.83 1.64 14.93
CA MET A 47 11.60 3.09 14.94
C MET A 47 12.90 3.88 15.18
N ARG A 48 13.76 3.43 16.10
CA ARG A 48 15.07 4.06 16.33
C ARG A 48 15.97 3.95 15.10
N VAL A 49 16.07 2.77 14.52
CA VAL A 49 16.84 2.53 13.29
C VAL A 49 16.31 3.39 12.14
N HIS A 50 14.99 3.47 11.97
CA HIS A 50 14.36 4.30 10.95
C HIS A 50 14.73 5.78 11.10
N ARG A 51 14.63 6.32 12.32
CA ARG A 51 15.04 7.71 12.61
C ARG A 51 16.51 7.93 12.29
N ALA A 52 17.38 6.96 12.57
CA ALA A 52 18.79 7.05 12.24
C ALA A 52 19.03 7.08 10.72
N VAL A 53 18.32 6.24 9.95
CA VAL A 53 18.36 6.25 8.47
C VAL A 53 17.93 7.62 7.93
N LEU A 54 16.81 8.18 8.41
CA LEU A 54 16.30 9.48 7.94
C LEU A 54 17.16 10.68 8.37
N ARG A 55 17.90 10.56 9.47
CA ARG A 55 18.81 11.62 9.95
C ARG A 55 20.21 11.51 9.33
N GLY A 56 20.55 10.38 8.72
CA GLY A 56 21.91 10.06 8.29
C GLY A 56 22.92 9.93 9.45
N THR A 57 22.47 9.88 10.70
CA THR A 57 23.31 9.86 11.91
C THR A 57 22.66 9.02 13.02
N GLY A 58 23.43 8.63 14.04
CA GLY A 58 22.91 7.85 15.19
C GLY A 58 22.71 6.35 14.90
N PHE A 59 23.20 5.85 13.77
CA PHE A 59 23.02 4.45 13.36
C PHE A 59 23.67 3.46 14.35
N TYR A 60 24.93 3.69 14.71
CA TYR A 60 25.65 2.85 15.68
C TYR A 60 25.06 2.96 17.09
N GLU A 61 24.53 4.12 17.47
CA GLU A 61 23.84 4.31 18.75
C GLU A 61 22.55 3.48 18.82
N ALA A 62 21.75 3.50 17.74
CA ALA A 62 20.54 2.70 17.63
C ALA A 62 20.81 1.18 17.71
N LEU A 63 21.97 0.72 17.22
CA LEU A 63 22.38 -0.68 17.34
C LEU A 63 22.91 -1.04 18.74
N ARG A 64 23.63 -0.12 19.40
CA ARG A 64 24.21 -0.33 20.74
C ARG A 64 23.15 -0.40 21.85
N SER A 65 21.99 0.24 21.69
CA SER A 65 20.93 0.27 22.70
C SER A 65 20.15 -1.05 22.84
N THR A 66 20.72 -2.18 22.43
CA THR A 66 20.09 -3.49 22.51
C THR A 66 20.89 -4.39 23.46
N ASP A 67 20.36 -4.60 24.68
CA ASP A 67 20.99 -5.42 25.74
C ASP A 67 21.00 -6.93 25.43
N ALA A 68 20.69 -7.37 24.22
CA ALA A 68 20.56 -8.78 23.88
C ALA A 68 21.23 -9.10 22.53
N ARG A 69 22.49 -9.54 22.60
CA ARG A 69 23.13 -10.65 21.82
C ARG A 69 22.72 -10.90 20.35
N ARG A 70 22.20 -9.93 19.60
CA ARG A 70 22.06 -9.95 18.14
C ARG A 70 23.03 -8.94 17.55
N ASN A 71 24.32 -9.25 17.71
CA ASN A 71 25.40 -8.48 17.11
C ASN A 71 25.17 -8.32 15.59
N GLY A 72 25.03 -7.08 15.12
CA GLY A 72 25.50 -6.67 13.79
C GLY A 72 24.61 -6.90 12.57
N CYS A 73 23.41 -7.49 12.68
CA CYS A 73 22.56 -7.70 11.50
C CYS A 73 21.45 -6.65 11.40
N LEU A 74 21.44 -5.91 10.28
CA LEU A 74 20.35 -5.00 9.93
C LEU A 74 19.01 -5.76 9.85
N PRO A 75 17.86 -5.11 10.12
CA PRO A 75 16.57 -5.69 9.75
C PRO A 75 16.60 -6.09 8.28
N GLN A 76 16.32 -7.35 7.99
CA GLN A 76 16.35 -7.92 6.65
C GLN A 76 15.07 -8.68 6.38
N ILE A 77 14.56 -8.51 5.17
CA ILE A 77 13.37 -9.22 4.68
C ILE A 77 13.68 -9.88 3.34
N GLY A 78 13.30 -11.15 3.23
CA GLY A 78 13.21 -11.85 1.95
C GLY A 78 11.76 -11.91 1.47
N TYR A 79 11.54 -11.49 0.23
CA TYR A 79 10.23 -11.54 -0.44
C TYR A 79 10.02 -12.85 -1.22
N THR A 80 11.07 -13.68 -1.31
CA THR A 80 11.02 -15.00 -1.94
C THR A 80 10.81 -16.15 -0.95
N LEU A 81 10.74 -15.85 0.35
CA LEU A 81 10.61 -16.84 1.43
C LEU A 81 9.16 -17.30 1.64
N HIS A 82 8.34 -17.18 0.61
CA HIS A 82 6.96 -17.65 0.62
C HIS A 82 6.94 -19.18 0.58
N HIS A 83 5.97 -19.79 1.28
CA HIS A 83 5.83 -21.25 1.35
C HIS A 83 5.56 -21.91 0.00
N ASP A 84 5.09 -21.13 -0.97
CA ASP A 84 4.83 -21.57 -2.34
C ASP A 84 5.91 -21.03 -3.31
N PRO A 85 6.90 -21.86 -3.69
CA PRO A 85 7.95 -21.46 -4.62
C PRO A 85 7.45 -21.29 -6.06
N TYR A 86 6.34 -21.95 -6.44
CA TYR A 86 5.78 -21.84 -7.78
C TYR A 86 5.06 -20.50 -7.96
N LEU A 87 4.37 -20.00 -6.93
CA LEU A 87 3.83 -18.63 -6.94
C LEU A 87 4.94 -17.58 -7.15
N ILE A 88 6.06 -17.72 -6.45
CA ILE A 88 7.21 -16.81 -6.62
C ILE A 88 7.75 -16.90 -8.05
N GLN A 89 7.84 -18.10 -8.63
CA GLN A 89 8.21 -18.26 -10.03
C GLN A 89 7.24 -17.52 -10.96
N CYS A 90 5.92 -17.68 -10.76
CA CYS A 90 4.92 -16.97 -11.54
C CYS A 90 5.08 -15.44 -11.42
N ILE A 91 5.40 -14.91 -10.24
CA ILE A 91 5.64 -13.46 -10.06
C ILE A 91 6.90 -13.01 -10.78
N LEU A 92 7.99 -13.79 -10.69
CA LEU A 92 9.26 -13.47 -11.34
C LEU A 92 9.16 -13.44 -12.87
N GLU A 93 8.20 -14.17 -13.46
CA GLU A 93 7.93 -14.13 -14.90
C GLU A 93 7.37 -12.79 -15.39
N GLU A 94 6.90 -11.91 -14.50
CA GLU A 94 6.56 -10.53 -14.87
C GLU A 94 7.80 -9.67 -15.17
N ALA A 95 8.99 -10.10 -14.73
CA ALA A 95 10.25 -9.50 -15.15
C ALA A 95 10.65 -10.01 -16.55
N LYS A 96 11.34 -9.16 -17.32
CA LYS A 96 11.98 -9.54 -18.59
C LYS A 96 12.95 -10.69 -18.37
N ASP A 97 13.07 -11.58 -19.35
CA ASP A 97 13.91 -12.80 -19.26
C ASP A 97 15.32 -12.52 -18.73
N ILE A 98 15.98 -11.48 -19.24
CA ILE A 98 17.33 -11.08 -18.84
C ILE A 98 17.44 -10.63 -17.38
N ASP A 99 16.34 -10.15 -16.80
CA ASP A 99 16.28 -9.61 -15.45
C ASP A 99 15.79 -10.62 -14.41
N ARG A 100 15.15 -11.72 -14.81
CA ARG A 100 14.49 -12.66 -13.87
C ARG A 100 15.41 -13.16 -12.77
N ASN A 101 16.62 -13.62 -13.12
CA ASN A 101 17.57 -14.15 -12.15
C ASN A 101 18.10 -13.04 -11.24
N ARG A 102 18.47 -11.89 -11.80
CA ARG A 102 18.91 -10.72 -11.02
C ARG A 102 17.81 -10.28 -10.06
N PHE A 103 16.57 -10.27 -10.51
CA PHE A 103 15.41 -9.83 -9.73
C PHE A 103 15.08 -10.83 -8.63
N ARG A 104 15.17 -12.14 -8.90
CA ARG A 104 15.07 -13.18 -7.86
C ARG A 104 16.09 -12.95 -6.76
N GLU A 105 17.38 -12.80 -7.11
CA GLU A 105 18.44 -12.54 -6.12
C GLU A 105 18.20 -11.23 -5.36
N TYR A 106 17.71 -10.20 -6.05
CA TYR A 106 17.35 -8.94 -5.43
C TYR A 106 16.26 -9.13 -4.36
N LEU A 107 15.21 -9.89 -4.65
CA LEU A 107 14.10 -10.13 -3.73
C LEU A 107 14.44 -11.05 -2.54
N LYS A 108 15.55 -11.80 -2.56
CA LYS A 108 15.92 -12.72 -1.47
C LYS A 108 16.19 -12.04 -0.13
N CYS A 109 16.74 -10.83 -0.15
CA CYS A 109 17.12 -10.13 1.08
C CYS A 109 17.26 -8.62 0.84
N ARG A 110 16.40 -7.81 1.45
CA ARG A 110 16.49 -6.34 1.49
C ARG A 110 16.81 -5.85 2.90
N ALA A 111 17.94 -5.17 3.04
CA ALA A 111 18.31 -4.49 4.27
C ALA A 111 17.37 -3.31 4.54
N PHE A 112 17.09 -3.04 5.81
CA PHE A 112 16.14 -2.04 6.31
C PHE A 112 14.72 -2.19 5.77
N ASN A 113 14.42 -3.34 5.14
CA ASN A 113 13.18 -3.59 4.42
C ASN A 113 12.95 -2.62 3.24
N ILE A 114 14.02 -2.04 2.68
CA ILE A 114 13.94 -1.06 1.58
C ILE A 114 14.37 -1.72 0.27
N GLY A 115 13.46 -1.74 -0.69
CA GLY A 115 13.73 -2.05 -2.09
C GLY A 115 13.64 -0.79 -2.94
N ILE A 116 14.53 -0.67 -3.93
CA ILE A 116 14.61 0.44 -4.85
C ILE A 116 14.72 -0.13 -6.27
N VAL A 117 13.78 0.22 -7.14
CA VAL A 117 13.80 -0.13 -8.56
C VAL A 117 13.92 1.16 -9.36
N ILE A 118 14.96 1.27 -10.19
CA ILE A 118 15.17 2.43 -11.04
C ILE A 118 15.16 2.06 -12.52
N GLY A 119 14.72 3.01 -13.34
CA GLY A 119 14.86 2.94 -14.78
C GLY A 119 14.38 4.23 -15.45
N GLU A 120 14.87 4.48 -16.65
CA GLU A 120 14.41 5.59 -17.49
C GLU A 120 12.94 5.38 -17.93
N PRO A 121 12.25 6.41 -18.45
CA PRO A 121 10.92 6.26 -19.04
C PRO A 121 10.89 5.13 -20.09
N GLY A 122 9.84 4.29 -20.06
CA GLY A 122 9.70 3.15 -20.99
C GLY A 122 10.52 1.90 -20.66
N SER A 123 11.41 1.93 -19.65
CA SER A 123 12.24 0.78 -19.24
C SER A 123 11.44 -0.45 -18.77
N GLY A 124 10.22 -0.25 -18.29
CA GLY A 124 9.39 -1.26 -17.65
C GLY A 124 9.39 -1.22 -16.12
N LYS A 125 9.95 -0.17 -15.50
CA LYS A 125 10.04 0.00 -14.04
C LYS A 125 8.73 -0.22 -13.29
N THR A 126 7.62 0.34 -13.78
CA THR A 126 6.29 0.18 -13.19
C THR A 126 5.81 -1.27 -13.20
N ALA A 127 6.12 -2.04 -14.26
CA ALA A 127 5.78 -3.46 -14.32
C ALA A 127 6.60 -4.29 -13.33
N LEU A 128 7.89 -4.01 -13.20
CA LEU A 128 8.74 -4.65 -12.19
C LEU A 128 8.35 -4.24 -10.77
N GLY A 129 7.93 -2.99 -10.58
CA GLY A 129 7.35 -2.47 -9.34
C GLY A 129 6.08 -3.23 -8.93
N ALA A 130 5.19 -3.49 -9.88
CA ALA A 130 4.02 -4.32 -9.65
C ALA A 130 4.39 -5.77 -9.27
N ALA A 131 5.42 -6.35 -9.89
CA ALA A 131 5.94 -7.67 -9.50
C ALA A 131 6.51 -7.68 -8.08
N ALA A 132 7.24 -6.62 -7.69
CA ALA A 132 7.75 -6.45 -6.33
C ALA A 132 6.61 -6.30 -5.31
N ALA A 133 5.55 -5.56 -5.67
CA ALA A 133 4.35 -5.42 -4.86
C ALA A 133 3.61 -6.76 -4.68
N LEU A 134 3.50 -7.57 -5.73
CA LEU A 134 2.91 -8.91 -5.66
C LEU A 134 3.74 -9.86 -4.79
N ALA A 135 5.08 -9.81 -4.87
CA ALA A 135 5.94 -10.58 -3.98
C ALA A 135 5.81 -10.14 -2.52
N MET A 136 5.70 -8.83 -2.29
CA MET A 136 5.44 -8.26 -0.97
C MET A 136 4.07 -8.66 -0.42
N GLU A 137 3.01 -8.65 -1.24
CA GLU A 137 1.68 -9.09 -0.85
C GLU A 137 1.66 -10.58 -0.50
N ALA A 138 2.28 -11.42 -1.32
CA ALA A 138 2.37 -12.85 -1.04
C ALA A 138 3.02 -13.12 0.33
N GLN A 139 4.07 -12.36 0.67
CA GLN A 139 4.80 -12.54 1.92
C GLN A 139 4.10 -11.92 3.14
N PHE A 140 3.46 -10.76 2.98
CA PHE A 140 3.02 -9.94 4.11
C PHE A 140 1.52 -9.69 4.17
N GLY A 141 0.78 -9.92 3.10
CA GLY A 141 -0.64 -9.57 2.99
C GLY A 141 -0.86 -8.15 2.46
N GLN A 142 -1.77 -7.40 3.06
CA GLN A 142 -2.31 -6.17 2.47
C GLN A 142 -1.27 -5.05 2.35
N ILE A 143 -1.13 -4.48 1.15
CA ILE A 143 -0.10 -3.49 0.81
C ILE A 143 -0.73 -2.13 0.49
N LEU A 144 -0.14 -1.07 1.06
CA LEU A 144 -0.46 0.31 0.67
C LEU A 144 0.34 0.66 -0.57
N CYS A 145 -0.32 1.21 -1.59
CA CYS A 145 0.31 1.66 -2.81
C CYS A 145 0.09 3.17 -2.99
N SER A 146 1.04 3.86 -3.59
CA SER A 146 0.92 5.30 -3.84
C SER A 146 1.78 5.77 -5.01
N GLY A 147 1.61 7.04 -5.35
CA GLY A 147 2.35 7.77 -6.37
C GLY A 147 2.19 9.28 -6.16
N PRO A 148 2.99 10.11 -6.85
CA PRO A 148 2.99 11.57 -6.68
C PRO A 148 1.72 12.26 -7.22
N THR A 149 0.94 11.58 -8.07
CA THR A 149 -0.27 12.14 -8.71
C THR A 149 -1.36 11.08 -8.83
N HIS A 150 -2.63 11.50 -8.89
CA HIS A 150 -3.74 10.58 -9.16
C HIS A 150 -3.56 9.78 -10.46
N ALA A 151 -3.02 10.38 -11.53
CA ALA A 151 -2.75 9.69 -12.78
C ALA A 151 -1.71 8.56 -12.62
N SER A 152 -0.64 8.80 -11.87
CA SER A 152 0.36 7.76 -11.56
C SER A 152 -0.22 6.61 -10.73
N ILE A 153 -1.12 6.92 -9.79
CA ILE A 153 -1.79 5.95 -8.93
C ILE A 153 -2.74 5.07 -9.74
N ASP A 154 -3.58 5.68 -10.57
CA ASP A 154 -4.51 4.97 -11.46
C ASP A 154 -3.77 4.06 -12.46
N GLN A 155 -2.63 4.51 -12.99
CA GLN A 155 -1.78 3.69 -13.85
C GLN A 155 -1.17 2.50 -13.09
N PHE A 156 -0.67 2.74 -11.87
CA PHE A 156 -0.06 1.70 -11.04
C PHE A 156 -1.10 0.67 -10.56
N ALA A 157 -2.26 1.12 -10.08
CA ALA A 157 -3.37 0.27 -9.66
C ALA A 157 -3.87 -0.63 -10.80
N SER A 158 -4.02 -0.07 -12.01
CA SER A 158 -4.36 -0.84 -13.20
C SER A 158 -3.30 -1.87 -13.58
N ARG A 159 -2.02 -1.49 -13.42
CA ARG A 159 -0.91 -2.42 -13.66
C ARG A 159 -0.93 -3.56 -12.65
N LEU A 160 -1.20 -3.29 -11.37
CA LEU A 160 -1.32 -4.28 -10.31
C LEU A 160 -2.46 -5.26 -10.60
N ASP A 161 -3.66 -4.79 -10.94
CA ASP A 161 -4.79 -5.67 -11.28
C ASP A 161 -4.44 -6.56 -12.50
N THR A 162 -3.94 -5.94 -13.58
CA THR A 162 -3.60 -6.68 -14.81
C THR A 162 -2.53 -7.74 -14.57
N ARG A 163 -1.44 -7.38 -13.87
CA ARG A 163 -0.34 -8.32 -13.60
C ARG A 163 -0.71 -9.35 -12.54
N GLY A 164 -1.48 -8.98 -11.52
CA GLY A 164 -2.02 -9.90 -10.53
C GLY A 164 -2.90 -10.97 -11.18
N ARG A 165 -3.77 -10.58 -12.12
CA ARG A 165 -4.55 -11.52 -12.94
C ARG A 165 -3.68 -12.43 -13.80
N ALA A 166 -2.65 -11.89 -14.44
CA ALA A 166 -1.72 -12.69 -15.25
C ALA A 166 -0.97 -13.74 -14.40
N VAL A 167 -0.49 -13.34 -13.22
CA VAL A 167 0.15 -14.25 -12.25
C VAL A 167 -0.83 -15.32 -11.77
N ALA A 168 -2.07 -14.93 -11.40
CA ALA A 168 -3.09 -15.90 -10.98
C ALA A 168 -3.46 -16.87 -12.11
N ALA A 169 -3.61 -16.39 -13.36
CA ALA A 169 -3.90 -17.23 -14.52
C ALA A 169 -2.78 -18.23 -14.79
N ARG A 170 -1.52 -17.77 -14.77
CA ARG A 170 -0.32 -18.61 -14.92
C ARG A 170 -0.25 -19.66 -13.80
N TYR A 171 -0.45 -19.24 -12.56
CA TYR A 171 -0.46 -20.15 -11.41
C TYR A 171 -1.56 -21.22 -11.54
N ASN A 172 -2.75 -20.80 -11.98
CA ASN A 172 -3.90 -21.69 -12.10
C ASN A 172 -3.84 -22.65 -13.30
N THR A 173 -2.80 -22.60 -14.15
CA THR A 173 -2.60 -23.58 -15.24
C THR A 173 -2.32 -24.99 -14.72
N ILE A 174 -1.70 -25.10 -13.54
CA ILE A 174 -1.36 -26.40 -12.92
C ILE A 174 -2.46 -26.93 -12.00
N LEU A 175 -3.57 -26.21 -11.85
CA LEU A 175 -4.69 -26.58 -10.98
C LEU A 175 -5.99 -26.70 -11.78
N PRO A 176 -6.78 -27.77 -11.57
CA PRO A 176 -8.05 -27.92 -12.27
C PRO A 176 -9.03 -26.80 -11.87
N ALA A 177 -10.03 -26.55 -12.72
CA ALA A 177 -11.09 -25.58 -12.43
C ALA A 177 -11.81 -25.96 -11.13
N GLY A 178 -12.06 -24.98 -10.26
CA GLY A 178 -12.73 -25.17 -8.97
C GLY A 178 -11.85 -25.73 -7.84
N HIS A 179 -10.57 -26.02 -8.07
CA HIS A 179 -9.67 -26.47 -6.99
C HIS A 179 -9.59 -25.41 -5.86
N PRO A 180 -9.64 -25.80 -4.57
CA PRO A 180 -9.63 -24.86 -3.45
C PRO A 180 -8.39 -23.96 -3.46
N ASP A 181 -7.23 -24.52 -3.84
CA ASP A 181 -5.94 -23.84 -3.83
C ASP A 181 -5.67 -22.97 -5.08
N ARG A 182 -6.67 -22.81 -5.98
CA ARG A 182 -6.54 -21.86 -7.09
C ARG A 182 -6.25 -20.47 -6.54
N ARG A 183 -5.28 -19.79 -7.14
CA ARG A 183 -4.97 -18.40 -6.84
C ARG A 183 -6.15 -17.53 -7.26
N ARG A 184 -6.59 -16.70 -6.33
CA ARG A 184 -7.71 -15.79 -6.50
C ARG A 184 -7.23 -14.47 -7.08
N HIS A 185 -8.10 -13.77 -7.78
CA HIS A 185 -7.85 -12.40 -8.20
C HIS A 185 -7.66 -11.49 -6.99
N HIS A 186 -6.58 -10.72 -7.01
CA HIS A 186 -6.33 -9.67 -6.02
C HIS A 186 -7.42 -8.61 -6.07
N LEU A 187 -7.79 -8.10 -4.91
CA LEU A 187 -8.65 -6.92 -4.81
C LEU A 187 -7.77 -5.67 -4.75
N ALA A 188 -7.59 -5.01 -5.89
CA ALA A 188 -6.97 -3.69 -5.97
C ALA A 188 -8.05 -2.60 -5.91
N VAL A 189 -7.86 -1.62 -5.03
CA VAL A 189 -8.76 -0.47 -4.88
C VAL A 189 -7.97 0.82 -5.09
N ASP A 190 -8.40 1.65 -6.03
CA ASP A 190 -7.92 3.03 -6.19
C ASP A 190 -8.86 3.97 -5.44
N TRP A 191 -8.36 4.59 -4.36
CA TRP A 191 -9.14 5.45 -3.48
C TRP A 191 -9.68 6.67 -4.21
N ALA A 192 -8.93 7.24 -5.14
CA ALA A 192 -9.34 8.41 -5.90
C ALA A 192 -10.62 8.17 -6.70
N GLN A 193 -10.89 6.91 -7.07
CA GLN A 193 -12.11 6.51 -7.75
C GLN A 193 -13.35 6.40 -6.85
N ASN A 194 -13.29 6.94 -5.64
CA ASN A 194 -14.41 6.94 -4.70
C ASN A 194 -14.74 8.35 -4.20
N MET A 195 -14.04 9.37 -4.71
CA MET A 195 -14.25 10.78 -4.35
C MET A 195 -15.21 11.43 -5.37
N ASP A 196 -15.99 12.41 -4.90
CA ASP A 196 -17.04 13.09 -5.67
C ASP A 196 -16.52 13.89 -6.89
N GLU A 197 -15.23 14.22 -6.92
CA GLU A 197 -14.62 14.97 -8.01
C GLU A 197 -14.05 14.04 -9.09
N PHE A 198 -14.65 14.10 -10.28
CA PHE A 198 -14.06 13.49 -11.47
C PHE A 198 -12.74 14.20 -11.79
N PHE A 199 -11.60 13.59 -11.45
CA PHE A 199 -10.29 14.17 -11.75
C PHE A 199 -10.03 14.09 -13.26
N PRO A 200 -9.93 15.24 -13.97
CA PRO A 200 -9.86 15.27 -15.45
C PRO A 200 -8.65 14.55 -16.06
N GLY A 201 -7.64 14.20 -15.26
CA GLY A 201 -6.45 13.44 -15.67
C GLY A 201 -6.48 11.95 -15.34
N THR A 202 -7.55 11.44 -14.72
CA THR A 202 -7.70 10.01 -14.42
C THR A 202 -8.53 9.34 -15.51
N HIS A 203 -8.02 8.24 -16.08
CA HIS A 203 -8.82 7.40 -16.97
C HIS A 203 -9.62 6.46 -16.10
N TRP A 204 -10.71 6.95 -15.50
CA TRP A 204 -11.54 6.23 -14.54
C TRP A 204 -11.71 4.74 -14.89
N LYS A 205 -11.19 3.86 -14.03
CA LYS A 205 -11.25 2.41 -14.23
C LYS A 205 -12.19 1.78 -13.23
N MET A 206 -13.48 1.81 -13.55
CA MET A 206 -14.56 1.38 -12.66
C MET A 206 -14.24 0.10 -11.86
N HIS A 207 -13.62 -0.93 -12.47
CA HIS A 207 -13.24 -2.18 -11.78
C HIS A 207 -12.25 -2.05 -10.60
N LEU A 208 -11.65 -0.88 -10.41
CA LEU A 208 -10.76 -0.55 -9.28
C LEU A 208 -11.47 0.28 -8.20
N SER A 209 -12.75 0.63 -8.35
CA SER A 209 -13.49 1.43 -7.37
C SER A 209 -14.28 0.55 -6.39
N LEU A 210 -14.52 1.06 -5.16
CA LEU A 210 -15.41 0.42 -4.20
C LEU A 210 -16.85 0.40 -4.70
N ALA A 211 -17.25 1.35 -5.54
CA ALA A 211 -18.56 1.36 -6.18
C ALA A 211 -18.77 0.11 -7.05
N TYR A 212 -17.80 -0.25 -7.89
CA TYR A 212 -17.87 -1.46 -8.73
C TYR A 212 -18.01 -2.72 -7.88
N TRP A 213 -17.16 -2.86 -6.87
CA TRP A 213 -17.20 -4.04 -6.00
C TRP A 213 -18.46 -4.10 -5.15
N THR A 214 -19.02 -2.94 -4.77
CA THR A 214 -20.33 -2.85 -4.10
C THR A 214 -21.45 -3.34 -5.02
N LEU A 215 -21.47 -2.88 -6.28
CA LEU A 215 -22.42 -3.35 -7.29
C LEU A 215 -22.29 -4.86 -7.54
N ALA A 216 -21.06 -5.39 -7.63
CA ALA A 216 -20.80 -6.81 -7.81
C ALA A 216 -21.29 -7.65 -6.62
N VAL A 217 -21.06 -7.18 -5.39
CA VAL A 217 -21.56 -7.80 -4.16
C VAL A 217 -23.10 -7.84 -4.13
N PHE A 218 -23.80 -6.81 -4.62
CA PHE A 218 -25.26 -6.80 -4.68
C PHE A 218 -25.88 -7.51 -5.90
N ARG A 219 -25.03 -8.05 -6.79
CA ARG A 219 -25.43 -8.69 -8.06
C ARG A 219 -26.17 -7.72 -8.98
N SER A 220 -25.63 -6.51 -9.11
CA SER A 220 -26.11 -5.53 -10.09
C SER A 220 -25.85 -6.04 -11.51
N ASN A 221 -26.80 -5.80 -12.41
CA ASN A 221 -26.64 -6.11 -13.84
C ASN A 221 -25.68 -5.11 -14.55
N ALA A 222 -25.27 -4.03 -13.87
CA ALA A 222 -24.36 -3.04 -14.43
C ALA A 222 -22.89 -3.49 -14.45
N VAL A 223 -22.54 -4.55 -13.71
CA VAL A 223 -21.18 -5.07 -13.61
C VAL A 223 -21.19 -6.60 -13.70
N PRO A 224 -20.08 -7.24 -14.14
CA PRO A 224 -19.96 -8.68 -14.11
C PRO A 224 -20.19 -9.27 -12.71
N ALA A 225 -20.82 -10.43 -12.65
CA ALA A 225 -20.95 -11.20 -11.41
C ALA A 225 -19.56 -11.63 -10.89
N LEU A 226 -19.47 -11.84 -9.57
CA LEU A 226 -18.27 -12.38 -8.94
C LEU A 226 -17.94 -13.76 -9.54
N ASP A 227 -16.80 -13.86 -10.24
CA ASP A 227 -16.32 -15.08 -10.89
C ASP A 227 -15.75 -16.10 -9.88
N ALA A 228 -15.51 -17.34 -10.33
CA ALA A 228 -15.04 -18.43 -9.46
C ALA A 228 -13.69 -18.15 -8.78
N ASP A 229 -12.82 -17.37 -9.41
CA ASP A 229 -11.51 -17.01 -8.89
C ASP A 229 -11.52 -15.67 -8.14
N CYS A 230 -12.69 -15.06 -7.89
CA CYS A 230 -12.81 -13.86 -7.08
C CYS A 230 -12.31 -14.09 -5.64
N LYS A 231 -11.94 -13.00 -4.96
CA LYS A 231 -11.56 -13.07 -3.55
C LYS A 231 -12.71 -13.68 -2.71
N PRO A 232 -12.48 -14.77 -1.94
CA PRO A 232 -13.55 -15.48 -1.23
C PRO A 232 -14.32 -14.61 -0.26
N PHE A 233 -13.64 -13.65 0.37
CA PHE A 233 -14.26 -12.74 1.33
C PHE A 233 -15.34 -11.85 0.70
N LEU A 234 -15.28 -11.56 -0.61
CA LEU A 234 -16.36 -10.85 -1.30
C LEU A 234 -17.65 -11.68 -1.34
N ARG A 235 -17.54 -13.00 -1.48
CA ARG A 235 -18.70 -13.92 -1.36
C ARG A 235 -19.20 -13.99 0.07
N THR A 236 -18.30 -14.00 1.06
CA THR A 236 -18.68 -13.94 2.47
C THR A 236 -19.47 -12.66 2.77
N ILE A 237 -19.02 -11.51 2.28
CA ILE A 237 -19.73 -10.23 2.40
C ILE A 237 -21.10 -10.34 1.69
N GLN A 238 -21.14 -10.81 0.45
CA GLN A 238 -22.38 -10.98 -0.32
C GLN A 238 -23.40 -11.84 0.43
N ASN A 239 -23.00 -13.02 0.91
CA ASN A 239 -23.88 -13.92 1.67
C ASN A 239 -24.33 -13.30 3.01
N ALA A 240 -23.44 -12.61 3.71
CA ALA A 240 -23.78 -11.94 4.97
C ALA A 240 -24.79 -10.81 4.76
N LEU A 241 -24.71 -10.10 3.63
CA LEU A 241 -25.61 -9.01 3.28
C LEU A 241 -26.96 -9.50 2.75
N ASP A 242 -27.04 -10.67 2.11
CA ASP A 242 -28.27 -11.20 1.50
C ASP A 242 -29.45 -11.28 2.49
N ASN A 243 -29.18 -11.63 3.75
CA ASN A 243 -30.19 -11.79 4.78
C ASN A 243 -30.41 -10.53 5.65
N GLN A 244 -29.74 -9.41 5.36
CA GLN A 244 -29.84 -8.20 6.17
C GLN A 244 -30.92 -7.26 5.64
N ALA A 245 -31.99 -7.05 6.43
CA ALA A 245 -33.08 -6.14 6.07
C ALA A 245 -32.61 -4.69 5.89
N ILE A 246 -31.62 -4.24 6.66
CA ILE A 246 -31.11 -2.87 6.60
C ILE A 246 -30.50 -2.49 5.24
N VAL A 247 -29.95 -3.46 4.50
CA VAL A 247 -29.34 -3.22 3.18
C VAL A 247 -30.30 -3.53 2.03
N LEU A 248 -31.56 -3.89 2.30
CA LEU A 248 -32.54 -4.21 1.27
C LEU A 248 -32.73 -3.05 0.27
N PRO A 249 -32.91 -1.78 0.69
CA PRO A 249 -33.05 -0.68 -0.26
C PRO A 249 -31.81 -0.49 -1.13
N LEU A 250 -30.60 -0.70 -0.56
CA LEU A 250 -29.35 -0.59 -1.30
C LEU A 250 -29.24 -1.69 -2.37
N ARG A 251 -29.66 -2.91 -2.04
CA ARG A 251 -29.73 -4.02 -3.00
C ARG A 251 -30.71 -3.72 -4.13
N GLN A 252 -31.88 -3.18 -3.80
CA GLN A 252 -32.92 -2.83 -4.77
C GLN A 252 -32.41 -1.77 -5.76
N VAL A 253 -31.78 -0.69 -5.28
CA VAL A 253 -31.23 0.35 -6.18
C VAL A 253 -30.08 -0.20 -7.02
N ALA A 254 -29.21 -1.04 -6.46
CA ALA A 254 -28.12 -1.67 -7.21
C ALA A 254 -28.63 -2.58 -8.33
N ARG A 255 -29.78 -3.25 -8.14
CA ARG A 255 -30.41 -4.11 -9.15
C ARG A 255 -31.29 -3.36 -10.15
N GLY A 256 -31.57 -2.08 -9.90
CA GLY A 256 -32.47 -1.26 -10.71
C GLY A 256 -33.95 -1.42 -10.36
N ASP A 257 -34.28 -2.03 -9.23
CA ASP A 257 -35.67 -2.23 -8.76
C ASP A 257 -36.30 -0.92 -8.26
N ILE A 258 -35.48 0.00 -7.74
CA ILE A 258 -35.87 1.35 -7.32
C ILE A 258 -34.90 2.38 -7.90
N SER A 259 -35.35 3.64 -8.00
CA SER A 259 -34.50 4.75 -8.45
C SER A 259 -33.52 5.21 -7.36
N TRP A 260 -32.45 5.91 -7.77
CA TRP A 260 -31.54 6.57 -6.84
C TRP A 260 -32.25 7.54 -5.90
N ALA A 261 -33.21 8.31 -6.41
CA ALA A 261 -34.00 9.25 -5.61
C ALA A 261 -34.83 8.54 -4.52
N GLN A 262 -35.43 7.39 -4.85
CA GLN A 262 -36.15 6.56 -3.88
C GLN A 262 -35.20 6.01 -2.81
N TYR A 263 -34.01 5.59 -3.20
CA TYR A 263 -33.00 5.10 -2.26
C TYR A 263 -32.51 6.20 -1.30
N THR A 264 -32.17 7.38 -1.82
CA THR A 264 -31.69 8.51 -1.00
C THR A 264 -32.74 9.02 -0.01
N ALA A 265 -34.03 8.77 -0.28
CA ALA A 265 -35.12 9.08 0.64
C ALA A 265 -35.25 8.08 1.81
N THR A 266 -34.54 6.94 1.76
CA THR A 266 -34.56 5.96 2.85
C THR A 266 -33.70 6.40 4.04
N PRO A 267 -34.07 6.05 5.29
CA PRO A 267 -33.25 6.36 6.45
C PRO A 267 -31.85 5.74 6.35
N ASN A 268 -30.82 6.54 6.66
CA ASN A 268 -29.42 6.11 6.67
C ASN A 268 -28.87 5.62 5.32
N ALA A 269 -29.43 6.05 4.18
CA ALA A 269 -28.96 5.65 2.85
C ALA A 269 -27.43 5.78 2.68
N ILE A 270 -26.87 6.97 2.93
CA ILE A 270 -25.42 7.21 2.79
C ILE A 270 -24.60 6.38 3.80
N PRO A 271 -24.88 6.39 5.13
CA PRO A 271 -24.16 5.56 6.10
C PRO A 271 -24.17 4.05 5.77
N ILE A 272 -25.25 3.53 5.17
CA ILE A 272 -25.34 2.12 4.77
C ILE A 272 -24.39 1.82 3.60
N ILE A 273 -24.33 2.69 2.58
CA ILE A 273 -23.36 2.55 1.48
C ILE A 273 -21.94 2.59 2.04
N GLU A 274 -21.61 3.60 2.82
CA GLU A 274 -20.28 3.79 3.40
C GLU A 274 -19.86 2.57 4.21
N ARG A 275 -20.77 2.01 5.02
CA ARG A 275 -20.53 0.78 5.78
C ARG A 275 -20.17 -0.41 4.89
N VAL A 276 -20.91 -0.63 3.80
CA VAL A 276 -20.64 -1.73 2.86
C VAL A 276 -19.31 -1.51 2.14
N MET A 277 -19.05 -0.28 1.67
CA MET A 277 -17.78 0.08 1.04
C MET A 277 -16.60 -0.12 2.00
N CYS A 278 -16.75 0.23 3.28
CA CYS A 278 -15.74 -0.02 4.30
C CYS A 278 -15.50 -1.52 4.54
N MET A 279 -16.55 -2.35 4.53
CA MET A 279 -16.40 -3.82 4.63
C MET A 279 -15.58 -4.37 3.45
N ILE A 280 -15.79 -3.87 2.24
CA ILE A 280 -15.06 -4.27 1.04
C ILE A 280 -13.61 -3.74 1.07
N MET A 281 -13.42 -2.45 1.38
CA MET A 281 -12.11 -1.80 1.47
C MET A 281 -11.16 -2.53 2.45
N ARG A 282 -11.70 -3.00 3.57
CA ARG A 282 -10.95 -3.82 4.55
C ARG A 282 -10.36 -5.11 3.97
N GLN A 283 -10.86 -5.58 2.84
CA GLN A 283 -10.39 -6.78 2.15
C GLN A 283 -9.45 -6.49 0.98
N ALA A 284 -9.16 -5.21 0.70
CA ALA A 284 -8.25 -4.85 -0.38
C ALA A 284 -6.86 -5.44 -0.13
N ASP A 285 -6.34 -6.18 -1.12
CA ASP A 285 -4.95 -6.65 -1.12
C ASP A 285 -4.01 -5.49 -1.42
N PHE A 286 -4.44 -4.59 -2.30
CA PHE A 286 -3.76 -3.35 -2.62
C PHE A 286 -4.72 -2.19 -2.45
N LEU A 287 -4.40 -1.27 -1.54
CA LEU A 287 -5.09 0.01 -1.43
C LEU A 287 -4.18 1.09 -2.01
N CYS A 288 -4.58 1.67 -3.14
CA CYS A 288 -3.83 2.69 -3.86
C CYS A 288 -4.38 4.07 -3.46
N VAL A 289 -3.53 4.94 -2.90
CA VAL A 289 -3.97 6.23 -2.32
C VAL A 289 -3.04 7.36 -2.71
N HIS A 290 -3.61 8.56 -2.86
CA HIS A 290 -2.80 9.76 -2.95
C HIS A 290 -2.22 10.12 -1.57
N PRO A 291 -1.00 10.70 -1.48
CA PRO A 291 -0.44 11.10 -0.19
C PRO A 291 -1.37 11.99 0.65
N THR A 292 -2.08 12.92 0.00
CA THR A 292 -3.06 13.81 0.67
C THR A 292 -4.22 13.04 1.29
N ASP A 293 -4.68 11.98 0.64
CA ASP A 293 -5.79 11.15 1.14
C ASP A 293 -5.36 10.21 2.27
N ALA A 294 -4.05 9.93 2.38
CA ALA A 294 -3.52 9.06 3.42
C ALA A 294 -3.71 9.60 4.85
N GLU A 295 -4.08 10.88 4.98
CA GLU A 295 -4.41 11.53 6.25
C GLU A 295 -5.93 11.69 6.49
N ILE A 296 -6.77 11.29 5.52
CA ILE A 296 -8.24 11.47 5.55
C ILE A 296 -8.93 10.13 5.84
N SER A 297 -9.81 10.10 6.86
CA SER A 297 -10.61 8.92 7.20
C SER A 297 -11.39 8.42 5.99
N PRO A 298 -11.45 7.09 5.72
CA PRO A 298 -11.01 5.97 6.57
C PRO A 298 -9.59 5.46 6.30
N VAL A 299 -8.80 6.11 5.43
CA VAL A 299 -7.49 5.61 4.99
C VAL A 299 -6.47 5.47 6.14
N PRO A 300 -6.30 6.44 7.07
CA PRO A 300 -5.43 6.29 8.23
C PRO A 300 -5.75 5.05 9.08
N THR A 301 -7.04 4.78 9.30
CA THR A 301 -7.50 3.61 10.06
C THR A 301 -7.15 2.34 9.31
N TRP A 302 -7.39 2.29 8.00
CA TRP A 302 -7.01 1.13 7.19
C TRP A 302 -5.51 0.89 7.25
N LYS A 303 -4.70 1.94 7.05
CA LYS A 303 -3.24 1.86 7.10
C LYS A 303 -2.73 1.36 8.45
N SER A 304 -3.27 1.87 9.56
CA SER A 304 -2.86 1.46 10.90
C SER A 304 -3.16 -0.03 11.18
N LEU A 305 -4.31 -0.50 10.72
CA LEU A 305 -4.81 -1.85 11.02
C LEU A 305 -4.32 -2.93 10.05
N PHE A 306 -4.17 -2.59 8.77
CA PHE A 306 -4.05 -3.57 7.69
C PHE A 306 -2.77 -3.45 6.88
N ALA A 307 -2.20 -2.25 6.67
CA ALA A 307 -1.04 -2.09 5.80
C ALA A 307 0.20 -2.80 6.37
N ARG A 308 0.75 -3.77 5.63
CA ARG A 308 1.94 -4.55 5.99
C ARG A 308 3.17 -4.18 5.16
N GLY A 309 2.99 -3.36 4.14
CA GLY A 309 4.07 -2.80 3.32
C GLY A 309 3.59 -1.58 2.53
N LEU A 310 4.55 -0.89 1.90
CA LEU A 310 4.33 0.29 1.08
C LEU A 310 5.01 0.11 -0.28
N VAL A 311 4.32 0.45 -1.36
CA VAL A 311 4.94 0.56 -2.69
C VAL A 311 4.63 1.94 -3.25
N VAL A 312 5.66 2.67 -3.67
CA VAL A 312 5.52 3.98 -4.29
C VAL A 312 6.03 3.91 -5.72
N ASP A 313 5.13 4.08 -6.69
CA ASP A 313 5.50 4.26 -8.09
C ASP A 313 5.78 5.75 -8.38
N ASP A 314 6.56 6.02 -9.43
CA ASP A 314 7.05 7.35 -9.77
C ASP A 314 7.67 8.11 -8.57
N ALA A 315 8.34 7.38 -7.69
CA ALA A 315 8.96 7.89 -6.46
C ALA A 315 10.04 8.97 -6.71
N GLY A 316 10.53 9.09 -7.95
CA GLY A 316 11.44 10.16 -8.39
C GLY A 316 10.77 11.55 -8.43
N ARG A 317 9.45 11.59 -8.64
CA ARG A 317 8.63 12.80 -8.69
C ARG A 317 7.89 13.09 -7.37
N MET A 318 7.98 12.20 -6.39
CA MET A 318 7.35 12.39 -5.08
C MET A 318 8.25 13.22 -4.16
N ASN A 319 7.70 14.20 -3.43
CA ASN A 319 8.47 14.89 -2.41
C ASN A 319 8.65 14.01 -1.15
N ARG A 320 9.68 14.27 -0.36
CA ARG A 320 9.96 13.45 0.84
C ARG A 320 8.89 13.58 1.92
N ALA A 321 8.20 14.71 2.05
CA ALA A 321 7.19 14.91 3.08
C ALA A 321 5.98 13.98 2.86
N ASP A 322 5.49 13.90 1.63
CA ASP A 322 4.42 13.00 1.19
C ASP A 322 4.81 11.53 1.43
N PHE A 323 6.03 11.17 1.02
CA PHE A 323 6.55 9.83 1.26
C PHE A 323 6.60 9.49 2.75
N TYR A 324 7.06 10.39 3.61
CA TYR A 324 7.11 10.15 5.05
C TYR A 324 5.72 10.07 5.70
N GLY A 325 4.74 10.83 5.16
CA GLY A 325 3.33 10.70 5.53
C GLY A 325 2.82 9.27 5.25
N LEU A 326 3.20 8.69 4.12
CA LEU A 326 2.85 7.32 3.72
C LEU A 326 3.63 6.23 4.47
N TRP A 327 4.95 6.35 4.57
CA TRP A 327 5.82 5.31 5.13
C TRP A 327 5.68 5.19 6.65
N GLY A 328 5.35 6.29 7.32
CA GLY A 328 5.21 6.33 8.77
C GLY A 328 6.56 6.16 9.48
N ASN A 329 6.56 5.77 10.76
CA ASN A 329 7.75 5.79 11.60
C ASN A 329 8.26 4.40 12.02
N THR A 330 7.63 3.31 11.59
CA THR A 330 7.92 1.94 12.08
C THR A 330 8.81 1.10 11.16
N LEU A 331 9.37 1.69 10.10
CA LEU A 331 10.18 1.00 9.09
C LEU A 331 9.40 -0.11 8.37
N LEU A 332 8.18 0.22 7.91
CA LEU A 332 7.40 -0.67 7.05
C LEU A 332 8.24 -1.14 5.85
N PRO A 333 8.13 -2.41 5.44
CA PRO A 333 8.70 -2.85 4.17
C PRO A 333 8.25 -1.94 3.03
N VAL A 334 9.19 -1.47 2.23
CA VAL A 334 8.92 -0.47 1.21
C VAL A 334 9.64 -0.76 -0.10
N PHE A 335 8.93 -0.60 -1.22
CA PHE A 335 9.55 -0.45 -2.54
C PHE A 335 9.35 0.96 -3.09
N LEU A 336 10.44 1.58 -3.51
CA LEU A 336 10.43 2.82 -4.29
C LEU A 336 10.77 2.52 -5.74
N VAL A 337 9.89 2.91 -6.65
CA VAL A 337 10.01 2.66 -8.07
C VAL A 337 9.99 4.00 -8.78
N GLY A 338 10.96 4.28 -9.65
CA GLY A 338 10.99 5.56 -10.36
C GLY A 338 12.26 5.83 -11.13
N ASP A 339 12.39 7.04 -11.67
CA ASP A 339 13.63 7.52 -12.29
C ASP A 339 14.35 8.49 -11.32
N PRO A 340 15.62 8.24 -10.92
CA PRO A 340 16.36 9.13 -10.04
C PRO A 340 16.71 10.50 -10.66
N ASN A 341 16.57 10.65 -11.97
CA ASN A 341 16.79 11.92 -12.68
C ASN A 341 15.54 12.81 -12.67
N GLU A 342 14.36 12.24 -12.40
CA GLU A 342 13.14 13.01 -12.18
C GLU A 342 13.20 13.76 -10.85
N LYS A 343 12.43 14.84 -10.77
CA LYS A 343 12.39 15.73 -9.60
C LYS A 343 10.96 15.95 -9.13
N PRO A 344 10.75 16.10 -7.82
CA PRO A 344 9.48 16.57 -7.28
C PRO A 344 9.15 17.98 -7.77
N ALA A 345 7.87 18.29 -7.88
CA ALA A 345 7.42 19.66 -8.09
C ALA A 345 7.66 20.47 -6.81
N VAL A 346 8.36 21.60 -6.94
CA VAL A 346 8.61 22.53 -5.84
C VAL A 346 8.13 23.91 -6.29
N LEU A 347 7.22 24.50 -5.51
CA LEU A 347 6.67 25.83 -5.77
C LEU A 347 7.46 26.90 -5.03
N THR A 348 7.29 28.16 -5.46
CA THR A 348 7.84 29.37 -4.82
C THR A 348 9.36 29.36 -4.64
N VAL A 349 10.08 28.68 -5.55
CA VAL A 349 11.54 28.48 -5.51
C VAL A 349 12.29 29.81 -5.57
N ASP A 350 11.87 30.69 -6.49
CA ASP A 350 12.52 31.97 -6.77
C ASP A 350 11.70 33.16 -6.28
N GLU A 351 10.58 32.91 -5.60
CA GLU A 351 9.70 33.97 -5.11
C GLU A 351 10.24 34.52 -3.78
N THR A 352 10.28 35.85 -3.66
CA THR A 352 10.76 36.57 -2.48
C THR A 352 9.65 37.42 -1.86
N ASP A 353 9.70 37.57 -0.54
CA ASP A 353 8.91 38.58 0.18
C ASP A 353 9.38 40.01 -0.15
N ALA A 354 8.69 41.00 0.45
CA ALA A 354 8.99 42.41 0.26
C ALA A 354 10.41 42.81 0.73
N ASP A 355 11.05 42.01 1.58
CA ASP A 355 12.40 42.20 2.09
C ASP A 355 13.46 41.47 1.23
N GLY A 356 13.06 40.90 0.09
CA GLY A 356 13.95 40.16 -0.82
C GLY A 356 14.34 38.77 -0.30
N LYS A 357 13.64 38.25 0.71
CA LYS A 357 13.90 36.93 1.29
C LYS A 357 13.03 35.88 0.60
N LEU A 358 13.67 34.80 0.18
CA LEU A 358 12.99 33.66 -0.45
C LEU A 358 11.87 33.11 0.44
N TYR A 359 10.68 32.92 -0.15
CA TYR A 359 9.56 32.24 0.50
C TYR A 359 9.91 30.78 0.78
N ASN A 360 10.49 30.07 -0.18
CA ASN A 360 10.88 28.67 -0.02
C ASN A 360 12.40 28.49 0.11
N ARG A 361 12.93 28.82 1.30
CA ARG A 361 14.35 28.63 1.64
C ARG A 361 14.84 27.17 1.57
N PHE A 362 13.92 26.21 1.55
CA PHE A 362 14.22 24.78 1.49
C PHE A 362 13.95 24.18 0.10
N ALA A 363 13.74 25.00 -0.93
CA ALA A 363 13.39 24.53 -2.26
C ALA A 363 14.38 23.50 -2.83
N ALA A 364 15.68 23.73 -2.63
CA ALA A 364 16.73 22.81 -3.08
C ALA A 364 16.63 21.43 -2.38
N ASP A 365 16.32 21.41 -1.09
CA ASP A 365 16.12 20.18 -0.31
C ASP A 365 14.79 19.49 -0.66
N GLY A 366 13.74 20.28 -0.93
CA GLY A 366 12.44 19.81 -1.41
C GLY A 366 12.49 19.16 -2.80
N ALA A 367 13.46 19.55 -3.62
CA ALA A 367 13.69 18.96 -4.95
C ALA A 367 14.41 17.60 -4.91
N VAL A 368 14.81 17.13 -3.72
CA VAL A 368 15.38 15.79 -3.53
C VAL A 368 14.26 14.80 -3.20
N SER A 369 13.97 13.91 -4.15
CA SER A 369 13.00 12.83 -4.00
C SER A 369 13.45 11.78 -2.96
N PRO A 370 12.51 11.03 -2.35
CA PRO A 370 12.86 9.94 -1.42
C PRO A 370 13.67 8.84 -2.12
N LEU A 371 13.39 8.59 -3.40
CA LEU A 371 14.12 7.64 -4.24
C LEU A 371 15.61 8.03 -4.31
N LYS A 372 15.90 9.29 -4.68
CA LYS A 372 17.27 9.78 -4.81
C LYS A 372 17.98 9.87 -3.47
N TYR A 373 17.27 10.31 -2.42
CA TYR A 373 17.80 10.38 -1.06
C TYR A 373 18.25 9.01 -0.56
N LEU A 374 17.39 7.99 -0.62
CA LEU A 374 17.71 6.64 -0.15
C LEU A 374 18.74 5.92 -1.03
N MET A 375 18.78 6.22 -2.33
CA MET A 375 19.88 5.76 -3.18
C MET A 375 21.23 6.35 -2.72
N ALA A 376 21.26 7.63 -2.36
CA ALA A 376 22.48 8.31 -1.90
C ALA A 376 22.99 7.80 -0.54
N THR A 377 22.14 7.15 0.28
CA THR A 377 22.58 6.51 1.53
C THR A 377 23.25 5.14 1.32
N GLY A 378 23.39 4.68 0.08
CA GLY A 378 24.05 3.43 -0.28
C GLY A 378 23.14 2.20 -0.26
N ILE A 379 21.81 2.38 -0.22
CA ILE A 379 20.86 1.27 -0.31
C ILE A 379 20.97 0.62 -1.70
N PRO A 380 21.11 -0.72 -1.79
CA PRO A 380 21.25 -1.38 -3.08
C PRO A 380 20.02 -1.24 -3.99
N VAL A 381 20.27 -0.85 -5.23
CA VAL A 381 19.24 -0.56 -6.23
C VAL A 381 19.17 -1.65 -7.29
N PHE A 382 17.96 -2.00 -7.73
CA PHE A 382 17.74 -2.75 -8.96
C PHE A 382 17.61 -1.79 -10.15
N ARG A 383 18.57 -1.83 -11.07
CA ARG A 383 18.57 -0.98 -12.27
C ARG A 383 18.15 -1.78 -13.51
N LEU A 384 17.11 -1.26 -14.18
CA LEU A 384 16.62 -1.69 -15.49
C LEU A 384 17.39 -1.07 -16.65
#